data_AF-A0A150WT12-F1
#
_entry.id   AF-A0A150WT12-F1
#
_cell.length_a   1.000
_cell.length_b   1.000
_cell.length_c   1.000
_cell.angle_alpha   90.00
_cell.angle_beta   90.00
_cell.angle_gamma   90.00
#
_symmetry.space_group_name_H-M   'P 1'
#
loop_
_entity.id
_entity.type
_entity.pdbx_description
1 polymer ?
#
loop_
_entity_poly.entity_id
_entity_poly.type
_entity_poly.pdbx_seq_one_letter_code
_entity_poly.pdbx_strand_id
1 'polypeptide(L)'
;MPNRFIFSLRFSTKVFFRLSMLALIMIVFMTLFRLNLYFLSVFHATPDAVFVEVAQSFLAGFRFDVLIFGFLMIPIYFLLMIQAFSEKWPSGVLIGYKIYFGIVWSLICVLTYIDFFHFSRYGARMRFADYTSWNFAKLVEEMELLQRHQVLIFSVITVMLLSLGYMLTKSLRFGEWKDEFSPQAGSKIEVVWRVVFPLLIVFLAARGTVDAHHLGLEHSEVSSMKPINEMALSPVWCFDK
;
A
#
# COMPACT_ATOMS: atom_id res chain seq x y z
N MET A 1 -28.21 -13.19 22.56
CA MET A 1 -26.93 -12.43 22.44
C MET A 1 -25.85 -13.13 21.59
N PRO A 2 -25.50 -14.42 21.75
CA PRO A 2 -24.37 -15.03 21.02
C PRO A 2 -24.54 -15.03 19.48
N ASN A 3 -25.76 -15.25 18.98
CA ASN A 3 -26.02 -15.26 17.53
C ASN A 3 -25.79 -13.89 16.86
N ARG A 4 -25.94 -12.78 17.58
CA ARG A 4 -25.69 -11.43 17.05
C ARG A 4 -24.19 -11.09 17.01
N PHE A 5 -23.43 -11.55 17.99
CA PHE A 5 -21.97 -11.39 18.00
C PHE A 5 -21.30 -12.19 16.86
N ILE A 6 -21.72 -13.44 16.66
CA ILE A 6 -21.23 -14.28 15.55
C ILE A 6 -21.57 -13.65 14.18
N PHE A 7 -22.79 -13.12 14.04
CA PHE A 7 -23.18 -12.35 12.86
C PHE A 7 -22.23 -11.16 12.63
N SER A 8 -21.91 -10.44 13.70
CA SER A 8 -21.03 -9.27 13.64
C SER A 8 -19.60 -9.61 13.22
N LEU A 9 -19.07 -10.70 13.74
CA LEU A 9 -17.78 -11.25 13.31
C LEU A 9 -17.79 -11.69 11.85
N ARG A 10 -18.84 -12.37 11.39
CA ARG A 10 -18.96 -12.81 9.98
C ARG A 10 -18.97 -11.62 9.02
N PHE A 11 -19.69 -10.56 9.37
CA PHE A 11 -19.68 -9.33 8.59
C PHE A 11 -18.30 -8.65 8.63
N SER A 12 -17.69 -8.53 9.80
CA SER A 12 -16.35 -7.96 9.98
C SER A 12 -15.30 -8.70 9.14
N THR A 13 -15.33 -10.04 9.10
CA THR A 13 -14.44 -10.84 8.24
C THR A 13 -14.66 -10.53 6.75
N LYS A 14 -15.91 -10.36 6.31
CA LYS A 14 -16.22 -10.02 4.90
C LYS A 14 -15.73 -8.62 4.53
N VAL A 15 -15.89 -7.65 5.43
CA VAL A 15 -15.33 -6.31 5.25
C VAL A 15 -13.81 -6.38 5.19
N PHE A 16 -13.17 -7.06 6.15
CA PHE A 16 -11.73 -7.28 6.16
C PHE A 16 -11.25 -7.87 4.83
N PHE A 17 -11.89 -8.93 4.34
CA PHE A 17 -11.52 -9.56 3.07
C PHE A 17 -11.61 -8.59 1.88
N ARG A 18 -12.66 -7.78 1.77
CA ARG A 18 -12.77 -6.76 0.70
C ARG A 18 -11.68 -5.70 0.82
N LEU A 19 -11.35 -5.28 2.04
CA LEU A 19 -10.28 -4.31 2.29
C LEU A 19 -8.89 -4.91 2.00
N SER A 20 -8.67 -6.18 2.33
CA SER A 20 -7.44 -6.92 1.97
C SER A 20 -7.31 -7.10 0.46
N MET A 21 -8.40 -7.38 -0.25
CA MET A 21 -8.38 -7.40 -1.72
C MET A 21 -8.02 -6.04 -2.30
N LEU A 22 -8.59 -4.95 -1.76
CA LEU A 22 -8.23 -3.60 -2.17
C LEU A 22 -6.74 -3.33 -1.91
N ALA A 23 -6.23 -3.68 -0.72
CA ALA A 23 -4.81 -3.56 -0.38
C ALA A 23 -3.92 -4.36 -1.33
N LEU A 24 -4.29 -5.60 -1.68
CA LEU A 24 -3.54 -6.42 -2.64
C LEU A 24 -3.50 -5.78 -4.03
N ILE A 25 -4.63 -5.27 -4.50
CA ILE A 25 -4.71 -4.54 -5.77
C ILE A 25 -3.79 -3.30 -5.72
N MET A 26 -3.76 -2.58 -4.61
CA MET A 26 -2.89 -1.42 -4.44
C MET A 26 -1.39 -1.80 -4.39
N ILE A 27 -1.03 -2.92 -3.76
CA ILE A 27 0.36 -3.46 -3.78
C ILE A 27 0.78 -3.76 -5.23
N VAL A 28 -0.09 -4.39 -6.02
CA VAL A 28 0.17 -4.65 -7.44
C VAL A 28 0.41 -3.34 -8.18
N PHE A 29 -0.37 -2.30 -7.92
CA PHE A 29 -0.16 -1.00 -8.54
C PHE A 29 1.17 -0.34 -8.13
N MET A 30 1.57 -0.42 -6.87
CA MET A 30 2.88 0.06 -6.42
C MET A 30 4.03 -0.66 -7.12
N THR A 31 3.87 -1.96 -7.34
CA THR A 31 4.83 -2.77 -8.10
C THR A 31 4.88 -2.32 -9.58
N LEU A 32 3.74 -2.01 -10.19
CA LEU A 32 3.70 -1.46 -11.56
C LEU A 32 4.35 -0.07 -11.64
N PHE A 33 4.17 0.79 -10.63
CA PHE A 33 4.88 2.05 -10.53
C PHE A 33 6.40 1.85 -10.46
N ARG A 34 6.86 0.88 -9.67
CA ARG A 34 8.28 0.53 -9.58
C ARG A 34 8.83 0.02 -10.92
N LEU A 35 8.05 -0.79 -11.65
CA LEU A 35 8.41 -1.22 -13.00
C LEU A 35 8.54 -0.03 -13.95
N ASN A 36 7.61 0.91 -13.86
CA ASN A 36 7.65 2.10 -14.69
C ASN A 36 8.87 2.98 -14.39
N LEU A 37 9.21 3.17 -13.10
CA LEU A 37 10.43 3.87 -12.66
C LEU A 37 11.68 3.19 -13.23
N TYR A 38 11.72 1.86 -13.21
CA TYR A 38 12.86 1.12 -13.76
C TYR A 38 13.06 1.42 -15.24
N PHE A 39 12.02 1.25 -16.07
CA PHE A 39 12.13 1.42 -17.51
C PHE A 39 12.31 2.88 -17.95
N LEU A 40 11.73 3.85 -17.22
CA LEU A 40 11.84 5.26 -17.59
C LEU A 40 13.11 5.93 -17.07
N SER A 41 13.68 5.48 -15.95
CA SER A 41 14.81 6.15 -15.28
C SER A 41 15.99 5.23 -15.00
N VAL A 42 15.79 4.14 -14.25
CA VAL A 42 16.91 3.32 -13.72
C VAL A 42 17.66 2.56 -14.82
N PHE A 43 16.94 2.06 -15.84
CA PHE A 43 17.49 1.22 -16.90
C PHE A 43 18.62 1.91 -17.66
N HIS A 44 18.47 3.21 -17.95
CA HIS A 44 19.49 3.98 -18.65
C HIS A 44 20.70 4.33 -17.76
N ALA A 45 20.48 4.47 -16.45
CA ALA A 45 21.53 4.79 -15.49
C ALA A 45 22.34 3.57 -15.03
N THR A 46 21.86 2.36 -15.31
CA THR A 46 22.46 1.09 -14.85
C THR A 46 22.61 0.07 -15.98
N PRO A 47 23.34 0.40 -17.07
CA PRO A 47 23.47 -0.48 -18.23
C PRO A 47 24.20 -1.81 -17.91
N ASP A 48 25.07 -1.80 -16.91
CA ASP A 48 25.85 -2.97 -16.48
C ASP A 48 25.13 -3.82 -15.41
N ALA A 49 23.86 -3.51 -15.12
CA ALA A 49 23.10 -4.23 -14.10
C ALA A 49 22.82 -5.67 -14.48
N VAL A 50 23.22 -6.59 -13.60
CA VAL A 50 22.87 -8.00 -13.74
C VAL A 50 21.37 -8.15 -13.49
N PHE A 51 20.67 -8.84 -14.41
CA PHE A 51 19.22 -9.07 -14.31
C PHE A 51 18.78 -9.65 -12.96
N VAL A 52 19.62 -10.51 -12.35
CA VAL A 52 19.37 -11.11 -11.03
C VAL A 52 19.25 -10.04 -9.94
N GLU A 53 20.11 -9.03 -9.94
CA GLU A 53 20.07 -7.93 -8.95
C GLU A 53 18.82 -7.08 -9.12
N VAL A 54 18.43 -6.81 -10.37
CA VAL A 54 17.19 -6.09 -10.70
C VAL A 54 15.98 -6.88 -10.19
N ALA A 55 15.91 -8.19 -10.47
CA ALA A 55 14.82 -9.05 -10.00
C ALA A 55 14.76 -9.13 -8.47
N GLN A 56 15.90 -9.22 -7.79
CA GLN A 56 15.97 -9.20 -6.32
C GLN A 56 15.48 -7.87 -5.76
N SER A 57 15.79 -6.73 -6.40
CA SER A 57 15.29 -5.42 -5.99
C SER A 57 13.77 -5.32 -6.14
N PHE A 58 13.19 -5.87 -7.22
CA PHE A 58 11.74 -5.94 -7.38
C PHE A 58 11.06 -6.78 -6.28
N LEU A 59 11.65 -7.92 -5.92
CA LEU A 59 11.14 -8.77 -4.86
C LEU A 59 11.26 -8.10 -3.48
N ALA A 60 12.39 -7.45 -3.21
CA ALA A 60 12.58 -6.64 -2.01
C ALA A 60 11.53 -5.53 -1.94
N GLY A 61 11.29 -4.84 -3.05
CA GLY A 61 10.29 -3.80 -3.13
C GLY A 61 8.85 -4.28 -2.92
N PHE A 62 8.48 -5.43 -3.49
CA PHE A 62 7.19 -6.05 -3.20
C PHE A 62 7.02 -6.35 -1.71
N ARG A 63 8.08 -6.80 -1.02
CA ARG A 63 8.05 -7.02 0.43
C ARG A 63 7.87 -5.72 1.22
N PHE A 64 8.53 -4.64 0.82
CA PHE A 64 8.30 -3.31 1.41
C PHE A 64 6.85 -2.85 1.23
N ASP A 65 6.26 -3.06 0.05
CA ASP A 65 4.87 -2.69 -0.21
C ASP A 65 3.91 -3.49 0.70
N VAL A 66 4.12 -4.81 0.85
CA VAL A 66 3.35 -5.65 1.78
C VAL A 66 3.46 -5.14 3.22
N LEU A 67 4.66 -4.74 3.66
CA LEU A 67 4.88 -4.19 5.00
C LEU A 67 4.09 -2.90 5.23
N ILE A 68 4.15 -1.96 4.28
CA ILE A 68 3.42 -0.69 4.35
C ILE A 68 1.93 -0.95 4.48
N PHE A 69 1.39 -1.82 3.63
CA PHE A 69 -0.02 -2.19 3.71
C PHE A 69 -0.38 -2.93 5.00
N GLY A 70 0.53 -3.73 5.55
CA GLY A 70 0.39 -4.31 6.88
C GLY A 70 0.14 -3.24 7.95
N PHE A 71 0.98 -2.20 8.00
CA PHE A 71 0.81 -1.07 8.93
C PHE A 71 -0.48 -0.29 8.68
N LEU A 72 -0.82 -0.01 7.41
CA LEU A 72 -2.06 0.69 7.05
C LEU A 72 -3.32 -0.10 7.43
N MET A 73 -3.24 -1.43 7.49
CA MET A 73 -4.35 -2.29 7.89
C MET A 73 -4.54 -2.37 9.42
N ILE A 74 -3.57 -1.95 10.24
CA ILE A 74 -3.68 -1.98 11.71
C ILE A 74 -4.85 -1.10 12.20
N PRO A 75 -4.96 0.20 11.85
CA PRO A 75 -6.09 1.03 12.29
C PRO A 75 -7.44 0.48 11.83
N ILE A 76 -7.49 -0.06 10.61
CA ILE A 76 -8.70 -0.68 10.05
C ILE A 76 -9.11 -1.90 10.86
N TYR A 77 -8.15 -2.77 11.20
CA TYR A 77 -8.41 -3.96 11.98
C TYR A 77 -8.97 -3.62 13.37
N PHE A 78 -8.41 -2.61 14.05
CA PHE A 78 -8.93 -2.15 15.34
C PHE A 78 -10.35 -1.59 15.23
N LEU A 79 -10.63 -0.78 14.20
CA LEU A 79 -11.98 -0.27 13.94
C LEU A 79 -12.96 -1.42 13.66
N LEU A 80 -12.56 -2.43 12.90
CA LEU A 80 -13.36 -3.62 12.63
C LEU A 80 -13.64 -4.47 13.88
N MET A 81 -12.69 -4.53 14.82
CA MET A 81 -12.89 -5.18 16.11
C MET A 81 -13.89 -4.40 16.96
N ILE A 82 -13.68 -3.08 17.15
CA ILE A 82 -14.59 -2.22 17.93
C ILE A 82 -16.01 -2.31 17.35
N GLN A 83 -16.12 -2.31 16.01
CA GLN A 83 -17.36 -2.52 15.30
C GLN A 83 -17.95 -3.91 15.52
N ALA A 84 -17.13 -4.97 15.57
CA ALA A 84 -17.60 -6.32 15.87
C ALA A 84 -18.24 -6.42 17.26
N PHE A 85 -17.74 -5.66 18.24
CA PHE A 85 -18.29 -5.57 19.60
C PHE A 85 -19.46 -4.60 19.74
N SER A 86 -19.69 -3.71 18.78
CA SER A 86 -20.78 -2.73 18.80
C SER A 86 -22.05 -3.30 18.18
N GLU A 87 -23.18 -3.28 18.89
CA GLU A 87 -24.43 -3.92 18.42
C GLU A 87 -25.08 -3.20 17.21
N LYS A 88 -24.76 -1.92 16.99
CA LYS A 88 -25.30 -1.12 15.88
C LYS A 88 -24.21 -0.83 14.87
N TRP A 89 -24.58 -0.91 13.60
CA TRP A 89 -23.73 -0.65 12.45
C TRP A 89 -23.91 0.78 11.98
N PRO A 90 -23.08 1.74 12.43
CA PRO A 90 -23.16 3.10 11.91
C PRO A 90 -22.68 3.12 10.46
N SER A 91 -23.52 3.61 9.55
CA SER A 91 -23.15 3.93 8.16
C SER A 91 -21.91 4.84 8.08
N GLY A 92 -21.68 5.66 9.11
CA GLY A 92 -20.50 6.52 9.23
C GLY A 92 -19.17 5.76 9.30
N VAL A 93 -19.10 4.56 9.90
CA VAL A 93 -17.85 3.77 9.97
C VAL A 93 -17.47 3.25 8.58
N LEU A 94 -18.47 2.85 7.78
CA LEU A 94 -18.24 2.40 6.40
C LEU A 94 -17.76 3.55 5.50
N ILE A 95 -18.30 4.75 5.69
CA ILE A 95 -17.82 5.97 5.03
C ILE A 95 -16.39 6.28 5.49
N GLY A 96 -16.11 6.13 6.78
CA GLY A 96 -14.78 6.29 7.36
C GLY A 96 -13.72 5.43 6.68
N TYR A 97 -14.00 4.14 6.44
CA TYR A 97 -13.07 3.26 5.71
C TYR A 97 -12.78 3.74 4.30
N LYS A 98 -13.81 4.20 3.58
CA LYS A 98 -13.64 4.74 2.21
C LYS A 98 -12.81 6.01 2.21
N ILE A 99 -13.07 6.92 3.15
CA ILE A 99 -12.31 8.17 3.28
C ILE A 99 -10.85 7.85 3.62
N TYR A 100 -10.60 6.96 4.59
CA TYR A 100 -9.26 6.54 4.97
C TYR A 100 -8.47 5.98 3.78
N PHE A 101 -9.02 4.98 3.07
CA PHE A 101 -8.36 4.42 1.89
C PHE A 101 -8.19 5.45 0.76
N GLY A 102 -9.18 6.31 0.55
CA GLY A 102 -9.10 7.38 -0.46
C GLY A 102 -7.98 8.37 -0.16
N ILE A 103 -7.82 8.77 1.10
CA ILE A 103 -6.74 9.66 1.53
C ILE A 103 -5.39 8.97 1.38
N VAL A 104 -5.23 7.75 1.91
CA VAL A 104 -3.99 6.98 1.83
C VAL A 104 -3.57 6.75 0.38
N TRP A 105 -4.50 6.39 -0.50
CA TRP A 105 -4.23 6.21 -1.92
C TRP A 105 -3.80 7.50 -2.60
N SER A 106 -4.50 8.60 -2.32
CA SER A 106 -4.18 9.90 -2.90
C SER A 106 -2.79 10.37 -2.47
N LEU A 107 -2.45 10.19 -1.19
CA LEU A 107 -1.12 10.49 -0.65
C LEU A 107 -0.05 9.63 -1.32
N ILE A 108 -0.28 8.33 -1.46
CA ILE A 108 0.62 7.41 -2.17
C ILE A 108 0.89 7.91 -3.60
N CYS A 109 -0.16 8.21 -4.36
CA CYS A 109 -0.02 8.68 -5.74
C CYS A 109 0.72 10.01 -5.82
N VAL A 110 0.40 10.98 -4.96
CA VAL A 110 1.03 12.30 -4.94
C VAL A 110 2.51 12.22 -4.54
N LEU A 111 2.83 11.47 -3.48
CA LEU A 111 4.21 11.31 -3.02
C LEU A 111 5.05 10.57 -4.05
N THR A 112 4.50 9.50 -4.66
CA THR A 112 5.17 8.78 -5.75
C THR A 112 5.35 9.67 -6.97
N TYR A 113 4.38 10.55 -7.25
CA TYR A 113 4.48 11.48 -8.37
C TYR A 113 5.65 12.45 -8.19
N ILE A 114 5.76 13.06 -7.01
CA ILE A 114 6.83 13.99 -6.68
C ILE A 114 8.18 13.26 -6.65
N ASP A 115 8.23 12.12 -5.97
CA ASP A 115 9.46 11.34 -5.79
C ASP A 115 10.03 10.83 -7.10
N PHE A 116 9.20 10.54 -8.11
CA PHE A 116 9.69 10.13 -9.43
C PHE A 116 10.64 11.15 -10.06
N PHE A 117 10.31 12.44 -10.02
CA PHE A 117 11.14 13.48 -10.61
C PHE A 117 12.45 13.67 -9.84
N HIS A 118 12.35 13.64 -8.52
CA HIS A 118 13.51 13.65 -7.64
C HIS A 118 14.44 12.45 -7.87
N PHE A 119 13.87 11.24 -7.84
CA PHE A 119 14.60 10.00 -8.08
C PHE A 119 15.25 9.99 -9.45
N SER A 120 14.54 10.46 -10.49
CA SER A 120 15.09 10.47 -11.85
C SER A 120 16.30 11.38 -11.99
N ARG A 121 16.42 12.41 -11.15
CA ARG A 121 17.57 13.32 -11.12
C ARG A 121 18.71 12.79 -10.25
N TYR A 122 18.42 12.29 -9.06
CA TYR A 122 19.44 11.98 -8.04
C TYR A 122 19.74 10.48 -7.88
N GLY A 123 18.94 9.60 -8.50
CA GLY A 123 19.04 8.15 -8.33
C GLY A 123 18.76 7.66 -6.91
N ALA A 124 18.08 8.48 -6.10
CA ALA A 124 17.77 8.22 -4.70
C ALA A 124 16.35 8.68 -4.39
N ARG A 125 15.66 7.98 -3.49
CA ARG A 125 14.32 8.38 -3.03
C ARG A 125 14.40 9.60 -2.11
N MET A 126 13.35 10.40 -2.11
CA MET A 126 13.18 11.49 -1.17
C MET A 126 13.10 10.96 0.26
N ARG A 127 13.93 11.51 1.15
CA ARG A 127 13.83 11.32 2.60
C ARG A 127 13.05 12.47 3.22
N PHE A 128 12.75 12.38 4.52
CA PHE A 128 11.97 13.41 5.22
C PHE A 128 12.59 14.82 5.10
N ALA A 129 13.91 14.93 5.14
CA ALA A 129 14.63 16.21 4.96
C ALA A 129 14.45 16.81 3.56
N ASP A 130 14.25 15.99 2.53
CA ASP A 130 14.02 16.49 1.17
C ASP A 130 12.62 17.10 1.06
N TYR A 131 11.63 16.49 1.73
CA TYR A 131 10.26 17.00 1.79
C TYR A 131 10.15 18.33 2.54
N THR A 132 10.97 18.58 3.58
CA THR A 132 10.93 19.87 4.29
C THR A 132 11.47 21.03 3.45
N SER A 133 12.39 20.73 2.53
CA SER A 133 12.94 21.72 1.60
C SER A 133 12.23 21.73 0.24
N TRP A 134 11.23 20.87 0.05
CA TRP A 134 10.51 20.71 -1.21
C TRP A 134 9.59 21.90 -1.47
N ASN A 135 9.51 22.33 -2.73
CA ASN A 135 8.56 23.34 -3.18
C ASN A 135 8.19 23.09 -4.65
N PHE A 136 7.15 23.77 -5.11
CA PHE A 136 6.65 23.61 -6.47
C PHE A 136 7.67 24.02 -7.54
N ALA A 137 8.51 25.04 -7.27
CA ALA A 137 9.53 25.48 -8.21
C ALA A 137 10.60 24.39 -8.45
N LYS A 138 11.04 23.69 -7.40
CA LYS A 138 11.95 22.54 -7.50
C LYS A 138 11.35 21.41 -8.32
N LEU A 139 10.06 21.11 -8.13
CA LEU A 139 9.38 20.09 -8.92
C LEU A 139 9.40 20.45 -10.41
N VAL A 140 9.08 21.70 -10.76
CA VAL A 140 9.11 22.16 -12.16
C VAL A 140 10.52 22.08 -12.73
N GLU A 141 11.53 22.50 -11.98
CA GLU A 141 12.94 22.39 -12.38
C GLU A 141 13.34 20.93 -12.67
N GLU A 142 12.96 19.99 -11.80
CA GLU A 142 13.23 18.55 -12.00
C GLU A 142 12.46 17.98 -13.19
N MET A 143 11.23 18.44 -13.45
CA MET A 143 10.45 18.05 -14.63
C MET A 143 11.08 18.53 -15.94
N GLU A 144 11.66 19.73 -15.97
CA GLU A 144 12.29 20.31 -17.17
C GLU A 144 13.57 19.57 -17.60
N LEU A 145 14.24 18.90 -16.65
CA LEU A 145 15.43 18.09 -16.91
C LEU A 145 15.11 16.74 -17.57
N LEU A 146 13.87 16.29 -17.51
CA LEU A 146 13.44 15.02 -18.11
C LEU A 146 12.91 15.22 -19.52
N GLN A 147 12.97 14.13 -20.30
CA GLN A 147 12.39 14.14 -21.63
C GLN A 147 10.86 14.29 -21.53
N ARG A 148 10.29 15.19 -22.33
CA ARG A 148 8.85 15.53 -22.28
C ARG A 148 7.92 14.31 -22.34
N HIS A 149 8.31 13.27 -23.09
CA HIS A 149 7.51 12.05 -23.19
C HIS A 149 7.53 11.22 -21.90
N GLN A 150 8.65 11.17 -21.16
CA GLN A 150 8.73 10.48 -19.87
C GLN A 150 7.81 11.15 -18.85
N VAL A 151 7.89 12.48 -18.76
CA VAL A 151 7.00 13.30 -17.92
C VAL A 151 5.53 13.01 -18.25
N LEU A 152 5.16 13.09 -19.54
CA LEU A 152 3.79 12.88 -19.97
C LEU A 152 3.29 11.46 -19.68
N ILE A 153 4.07 10.44 -20.02
CA ILE A 153 3.73 9.03 -19.77
C ILE A 153 3.51 8.81 -18.27
N PHE A 154 4.43 9.29 -17.43
CA PHE A 154 4.34 9.11 -15.99
C PHE A 154 3.15 9.88 -15.37
N SER A 155 2.89 11.11 -15.82
CA SER A 155 1.70 11.87 -15.41
C SER A 155 0.40 11.16 -15.80
N VAL A 156 0.29 10.65 -17.04
CA VAL A 156 -0.90 9.92 -17.51
C VAL A 156 -1.11 8.66 -16.68
N ILE A 157 -0.06 7.87 -16.44
CA ILE A 157 -0.14 6.66 -15.61
C ILE A 157 -0.60 7.01 -14.19
N THR A 158 -0.03 8.06 -13.60
CA THR A 158 -0.41 8.52 -12.25
C THR A 158 -1.87 8.92 -12.18
N VAL A 159 -2.38 9.69 -13.15
CA VAL A 159 -3.79 10.10 -13.21
C VAL A 159 -4.73 8.90 -13.41
N MET A 160 -4.34 7.96 -14.28
CA MET A 160 -5.09 6.72 -14.49
C MET A 160 -5.19 5.91 -13.19
N LEU A 161 -4.09 5.78 -12.45
CA LEU A 161 -4.04 5.05 -11.19
C LEU A 161 -4.82 5.76 -10.08
N LEU A 162 -4.75 7.08 -10.01
CA LEU A 162 -5.56 7.87 -9.07
C LEU A 162 -7.06 7.66 -9.33
N SER A 163 -7.46 7.71 -10.60
CA SER A 163 -8.84 7.47 -11.04
C SER A 163 -9.28 6.04 -10.76
N LEU A 164 -8.42 5.05 -11.01
CA LEU A 164 -8.71 3.64 -10.74
C LEU A 164 -8.90 3.36 -9.25
N GLY A 165 -8.00 3.86 -8.38
CA GLY A 165 -8.16 3.69 -6.94
C GLY A 165 -9.38 4.44 -6.38
N TYR A 166 -9.73 5.60 -6.94
CA TYR A 166 -10.99 6.27 -6.63
C TYR A 166 -12.20 5.41 -7.01
N MET A 167 -12.23 4.85 -8.23
CA MET A 167 -13.30 3.96 -8.69
C MET A 167 -13.42 2.71 -7.80
N LEU A 168 -12.29 2.07 -7.47
CA LEU A 168 -12.26 0.89 -6.60
C LEU A 168 -12.81 1.22 -5.21
N THR A 169 -12.35 2.32 -4.59
CA THR A 169 -12.82 2.76 -3.27
C THR A 169 -14.31 3.13 -3.29
N LYS A 170 -14.78 3.80 -4.35
CA LYS A 170 -16.20 4.15 -4.53
C LYS A 170 -17.05 2.90 -4.70
N SER A 171 -16.58 1.93 -5.48
CA SER A 171 -17.27 0.67 -5.81
C SER A 171 -17.44 -0.28 -4.62
N LEU A 172 -16.70 -0.08 -3.52
CA LEU A 172 -16.88 -0.85 -2.29
C LEU A 172 -18.31 -0.68 -1.77
N ARG A 173 -19.14 -1.71 -1.94
CA ARG A 173 -20.47 -1.78 -1.34
C ARG A 173 -20.41 -2.54 -0.03
N PHE A 174 -21.03 -2.00 1.01
CA PHE A 174 -21.13 -2.63 2.32
C PHE A 174 -22.61 -2.65 2.67
N GLY A 175 -23.19 -3.82 2.95
CA GLY A 175 -24.60 -3.93 3.39
C GLY A 175 -25.63 -4.50 2.41
N GLU A 176 -25.24 -4.92 1.20
CA GLU A 176 -26.15 -5.66 0.28
C GLU A 176 -26.38 -7.13 0.69
N TRP A 177 -25.82 -7.54 1.81
CA TRP A 177 -25.79 -8.93 2.23
C TRP A 177 -27.08 -9.28 2.99
N LYS A 178 -28.24 -9.29 2.34
CA LYS A 178 -29.51 -9.63 2.99
C LYS A 178 -29.83 -11.14 3.00
N ASP A 179 -29.31 -11.90 2.05
CA ASP A 179 -29.86 -13.23 1.75
C ASP A 179 -29.10 -14.44 2.35
N GLU A 180 -27.93 -14.23 2.99
CA GLU A 180 -27.11 -15.32 3.56
C GLU A 180 -27.22 -15.48 5.09
N PHE A 181 -28.10 -14.74 5.76
CA PHE A 181 -28.06 -14.55 7.22
C PHE A 181 -29.19 -15.25 7.95
N SER A 182 -29.29 -16.58 7.81
CA SER A 182 -29.87 -17.34 8.91
C SER A 182 -28.91 -17.26 10.11
N PRO A 183 -29.37 -16.90 11.32
CA PRO A 183 -28.54 -16.85 12.51
C PRO A 183 -28.20 -18.27 12.96
N GLN A 184 -27.28 -18.92 12.25
CA GLN A 184 -26.69 -20.17 12.68
C GLN A 184 -25.69 -19.89 13.80
N ALA A 185 -25.76 -20.68 14.87
CA ALA A 185 -24.76 -20.66 15.92
C ALA A 185 -23.42 -21.13 15.33
N GLY A 186 -22.47 -20.21 15.20
CA GLY A 186 -21.09 -20.52 14.86
C GLY A 186 -20.39 -21.26 15.99
N SER A 187 -19.43 -22.12 15.65
CA SER A 187 -18.64 -22.84 16.66
C SER A 187 -17.71 -21.86 17.39
N LYS A 188 -17.33 -22.18 18.64
CA LYS A 188 -16.32 -21.38 19.38
C LYS A 188 -15.00 -21.27 18.61
N ILE A 189 -14.66 -22.33 17.87
CA ILE A 189 -13.49 -22.40 16.98
C ILE A 189 -13.62 -21.40 15.83
N GLU A 190 -14.80 -21.28 15.21
CA GLU A 190 -15.06 -20.29 14.15
C GLU A 190 -14.83 -18.86 14.66
N VAL A 191 -15.32 -18.55 15.86
CA VAL A 191 -15.16 -17.23 16.49
C VAL A 191 -13.68 -16.90 16.71
N VAL A 192 -12.91 -17.83 17.28
CA VAL A 192 -11.47 -17.64 17.52
C VAL A 192 -10.74 -17.43 16.19
N TRP A 193 -11.00 -18.25 15.17
CA TRP A 193 -10.36 -18.12 13.87
C TRP A 193 -10.66 -16.79 13.19
N ARG A 194 -11.88 -16.26 13.30
CA ARG A 194 -12.25 -14.97 12.69
C ARG A 194 -11.56 -13.75 13.32
N VAL A 195 -11.08 -13.88 14.55
CA VAL A 195 -10.31 -12.83 15.24
C VAL A 195 -8.81 -13.04 15.03
N VAL A 196 -8.33 -14.27 15.23
CA VAL A 196 -6.89 -14.60 15.18
C VAL A 196 -6.35 -14.51 13.75
N PHE A 197 -7.11 -14.95 12.74
CA PHE A 197 -6.60 -15.00 11.36
C PHE A 197 -6.30 -13.60 10.76
N PRO A 198 -7.20 -12.61 10.82
CA PRO A 198 -6.86 -11.26 10.37
C PRO A 198 -5.69 -10.65 11.15
N LEU A 199 -5.62 -10.88 12.46
CA LEU A 199 -4.51 -10.42 13.29
C LEU A 199 -3.17 -11.03 12.83
N LEU A 200 -3.15 -12.34 12.57
CA LEU A 200 -1.96 -13.02 12.03
C LEU A 200 -1.55 -12.45 10.68
N ILE A 201 -2.49 -12.20 9.77
CA ILE A 201 -2.20 -11.58 8.46
C ILE A 201 -1.57 -10.20 8.66
N VAL A 202 -2.18 -9.34 9.47
CA VAL A 202 -1.68 -7.97 9.72
C VAL A 202 -0.31 -8.02 10.39
N PHE A 203 -0.12 -8.90 11.36
CA PHE A 203 1.17 -9.09 12.05
C PHE A 203 2.27 -9.56 11.10
N LEU A 204 2.01 -10.61 10.30
CA LEU A 204 2.97 -11.13 9.33
C LEU A 204 3.31 -10.09 8.25
N ALA A 205 2.30 -9.35 7.77
CA ALA A 205 2.51 -8.27 6.81
C ALA A 205 3.36 -7.15 7.41
N ALA A 206 2.99 -6.60 8.58
CA ALA A 206 3.70 -5.50 9.23
C ALA A 206 5.13 -5.86 9.70
N ARG A 207 5.42 -7.15 9.88
CA ARG A 207 6.79 -7.61 10.19
C ARG A 207 7.68 -7.61 8.95
N GLY A 208 7.18 -8.07 7.80
CA GLY A 208 7.90 -8.13 6.52
C GLY A 208 9.09 -9.13 6.47
N THR A 209 9.58 -9.59 7.62
CA THR A 209 10.67 -10.56 7.77
C THR A 209 10.30 -11.64 8.79
N VAL A 210 11.02 -12.76 8.77
CA VAL A 210 10.96 -13.77 9.85
C VAL A 210 11.97 -13.43 10.97
N ASP A 211 12.90 -12.52 10.70
CA ASP A 211 13.96 -12.09 11.60
C ASP A 211 13.44 -11.24 12.76
N ALA A 212 14.30 -11.01 13.76
CA ALA A 212 13.94 -10.31 15.00
C ALA A 212 13.60 -8.82 14.81
N HIS A 213 13.99 -8.23 13.68
CA HIS A 213 13.77 -6.81 13.38
C HIS A 213 12.84 -6.62 12.18
N HIS A 214 12.06 -5.53 12.20
CA HIS A 214 11.25 -5.10 11.06
C HIS A 214 12.12 -4.83 9.85
N LEU A 215 11.55 -4.93 8.66
CA LEU A 215 12.28 -4.78 7.40
C LEU A 215 12.93 -3.38 7.31
N GLY A 216 14.25 -3.31 7.53
CA GLY A 216 15.08 -2.11 7.42
C GLY A 216 15.63 -1.87 6.01
N LEU A 217 16.25 -0.70 5.81
CA LEU A 217 16.94 -0.29 4.57
C LEU A 217 17.98 -1.31 4.09
N GLU A 218 18.67 -1.98 5.01
CA GLU A 218 19.66 -3.02 4.69
C GLU A 218 19.08 -4.16 3.84
N HIS A 219 17.77 -4.43 3.91
CA HIS A 219 17.13 -5.44 3.07
C HIS A 219 16.82 -4.96 1.64
N SER A 220 17.07 -3.68 1.34
CA SER A 220 17.05 -3.14 -0.02
C SER A 220 18.42 -3.21 -0.70
N GLU A 221 19.50 -3.49 0.03
CA GLU A 221 20.88 -3.51 -0.46
C GLU A 221 21.21 -4.83 -1.17
N VAL A 222 20.63 -5.01 -2.36
CA VAL A 222 20.81 -6.23 -3.19
C VAL A 222 21.87 -6.07 -4.28
N SER A 223 22.31 -4.85 -4.55
CA SER A 223 23.27 -4.50 -5.59
C SER A 223 24.32 -3.50 -5.07
N SER A 224 25.48 -3.44 -5.72
CA SER A 224 26.44 -2.34 -5.51
C SER A 224 25.97 -1.01 -6.13
N MET A 225 24.96 -1.04 -7.01
CA MET A 225 24.40 0.16 -7.64
C MET A 225 23.28 0.76 -6.78
N LYS A 226 23.53 1.95 -6.25
CA LYS A 226 22.57 2.69 -5.40
C LYS A 226 21.17 2.83 -6.03
N PRO A 227 21.00 3.19 -7.32
CA PRO A 227 19.66 3.33 -7.92
C PRO A 227 18.84 2.03 -7.90
N ILE A 228 19.50 0.87 -7.97
CA ILE A 228 18.81 -0.44 -7.91
C ILE A 228 18.29 -0.71 -6.50
N ASN A 229 19.06 -0.37 -5.47
CA ASN A 229 18.63 -0.54 -4.08
C ASN A 229 17.48 0.43 -3.73
N GLU A 230 17.63 1.71 -4.13
CA GLU A 230 16.63 2.75 -3.89
C GLU A 230 15.32 2.51 -4.66
N MET A 231 15.37 1.77 -5.77
CA MET A 231 14.18 1.33 -6.50
C MET A 231 13.29 0.40 -5.66
N ALA A 232 13.87 -0.46 -4.83
CA ALA A 232 13.11 -1.36 -3.95
C ALA A 232 12.26 -0.55 -2.96
N LEU A 233 12.77 0.58 -2.49
CA LEU A 233 12.09 1.41 -1.51
C LEU A 233 10.83 2.07 -2.09
N SER A 234 9.82 2.18 -1.23
CA SER A 234 8.57 2.89 -1.54
C SER A 234 8.67 4.33 -1.04
N PRO A 235 8.33 5.34 -1.85
CA PRO A 235 8.44 6.76 -1.48
C PRO A 235 7.75 7.10 -0.14
N VAL A 236 6.65 6.40 0.14
CA VAL A 236 5.81 6.63 1.32
C VAL A 236 6.42 6.10 2.62
N TRP A 237 7.49 5.31 2.55
CA TRP A 237 8.12 4.69 3.73
C TRP A 237 9.59 5.08 3.90
N CYS A 238 10.11 5.93 3.02
CA CYS A 238 11.43 6.53 3.10
C CYS A 238 11.56 7.59 4.22
N PHE A 239 10.55 7.71 5.10
CA PHE A 239 10.51 8.70 6.18
C PHE A 239 11.26 8.28 7.45
N ASP A 240 11.57 6.99 7.62
CA ASP A 240 11.99 6.43 8.92
C ASP A 240 13.52 6.18 9.07
N LYS A 241 14.36 6.64 8.14
CA LYS A 241 15.83 6.60 8.28
C LYS A 241 16.50 7.74 7.52
#